data_AF-A0A401NJN6-F1
#
_entry.id   AF-A0A401NJN6-F1
#
_cell.length_a   1.000
_cell.length_b   1.000
_cell.length_c   1.000
_cell.angle_alpha   90.00
_cell.angle_beta   90.00
_cell.angle_gamma   90.00
#
_symmetry.space_group_name_H-M   'P 1'
#
loop_
_entity.id
_entity.type
_entity.pdbx_description
1 polymer ?
#
loop_
_entity_poly.entity_id
_entity_poly.type
_entity_poly.pdbx_seq_one_letter_code
_entity_poly.pdbx_strand_id
1 'polypeptide(L)'
;MEAALKPNKLSLDHHAPRADHLFNCWLRCFEAYLEASSAFAKTDVDRLNLLCSRLDYGLFDLITGTTTYAEAIVKLKSRYARTVNSIYARHCLDSRHQQPGEPLSVFVRDLRALALTCNRTLSGTLRPWRSMPL
;
A
#
# COMPACT_ATOMS: atom_id res chain seq x y z
N MET A 1 -15.52 18.39 25.07
CA MET A 1 -14.98 18.79 23.75
C MET A 1 -14.66 17.50 22.99
N GLU A 2 -15.69 16.78 22.51
CA GLU A 2 -15.58 15.37 22.06
C GLU A 2 -15.90 15.18 20.57
N ALA A 3 -16.01 16.28 19.81
CA ALA A 3 -16.33 16.24 18.38
C ALA A 3 -15.09 16.01 17.48
N ALA A 4 -13.88 15.97 18.04
CA ALA A 4 -12.62 16.12 17.29
C ALA A 4 -12.00 14.81 16.77
N LEU A 5 -12.66 13.65 16.94
CA LEU A 5 -12.10 12.35 16.55
C LEU A 5 -12.83 11.69 15.37
N LYS A 6 -13.79 12.35 14.72
CA LYS A 6 -14.48 11.74 13.56
C LYS A 6 -13.57 11.80 12.34
N PRO A 7 -13.06 10.67 11.82
CA PRO A 7 -12.28 10.69 10.59
C PRO A 7 -13.17 11.13 9.41
N ASN A 8 -12.62 12.00 8.57
CA ASN A 8 -13.24 12.39 7.30
C ASN A 8 -13.41 11.17 6.39
N LYS A 9 -14.41 11.23 5.51
CA LYS A 9 -14.70 10.15 4.54
C LYS A 9 -13.44 9.85 3.73
N LEU A 10 -13.09 8.57 3.60
CA LEU A 10 -11.93 8.13 2.83
C LEU A 10 -12.24 8.24 1.33
N SER A 11 -11.93 9.40 0.77
CA SER A 11 -11.96 9.68 -0.67
C SER A 11 -10.53 9.88 -1.15
N LEU A 12 -9.77 8.79 -1.27
CA LEU A 12 -8.41 8.82 -1.82
C LEU A 12 -8.42 8.24 -3.22
N ASP A 13 -7.84 8.97 -4.16
CA ASP A 13 -7.51 8.45 -5.48
C ASP A 13 -6.30 7.51 -5.36
N HIS A 14 -6.42 6.30 -5.92
CA HIS A 14 -5.35 5.30 -5.85
C HIS A 14 -4.09 5.70 -6.62
N HIS A 15 -4.23 6.53 -7.66
CA HIS A 15 -3.11 7.03 -8.46
C HIS A 15 -2.47 8.28 -7.86
N ALA A 16 -3.03 8.84 -6.78
CA ALA A 16 -2.45 10.01 -6.12
C ALA A 16 -1.02 9.71 -5.64
N PRO A 17 -0.08 10.66 -5.79
CA PRO A 17 1.24 10.51 -5.22
C PRO A 17 1.13 10.35 -3.69
N ARG A 18 1.84 9.37 -3.13
CA ARG A 18 1.80 9.03 -1.69
C ARG A 18 0.44 8.54 -1.19
N ALA A 19 -0.41 7.98 -2.06
CA ALA A 19 -1.68 7.36 -1.66
C ALA A 19 -1.51 6.30 -0.55
N ASP A 20 -0.40 5.58 -0.54
CA ASP A 20 0.01 4.64 0.51
C ASP A 20 0.18 5.32 1.88
N HIS A 21 0.91 6.44 1.91
CA HIS A 21 1.13 7.22 3.13
C HIS A 21 -0.15 7.90 3.63
N LEU A 22 -0.96 8.44 2.71
CA LEU A 22 -2.24 9.07 3.06
C LEU A 22 -3.23 8.05 3.62
N PHE A 23 -3.29 6.86 3.02
CA PHE A 23 -4.09 5.76 3.53
C PHE A 23 -3.62 5.32 4.93
N ASN A 24 -2.31 5.15 5.14
CA ASN A 24 -1.76 4.78 6.45
C ASN A 24 -2.04 5.84 7.53
N CYS A 25 -1.95 7.12 7.17
CA CYS A 25 -2.28 8.23 8.07
C CYS A 25 -3.75 8.19 8.47
N TRP A 26 -4.64 8.03 7.48
CA TRP A 26 -6.08 7.91 7.72
C TRP A 26 -6.42 6.68 8.57
N LEU A 27 -5.81 5.52 8.27
CA LEU A 27 -6.04 4.29 9.02
C LEU A 27 -5.66 4.47 10.49
N ARG A 28 -4.54 5.13 10.78
CA ARG A 28 -4.12 5.44 12.15
C ARG A 28 -5.11 6.35 12.87
N CYS A 29 -5.68 7.34 12.18
CA CYS A 29 -6.75 8.18 12.75
C CYS A 29 -8.04 7.37 12.99
N PHE A 30 -8.37 6.45 12.09
CA PHE A 30 -9.53 5.57 12.23
C PHE A 30 -9.37 4.58 13.39
N GLU A 31 -8.19 3.98 13.57
CA GLU A 31 -7.87 3.13 14.72
C GLU A 31 -7.96 3.90 16.04
N ALA A 32 -7.39 5.12 16.09
CA ALA A 32 -7.52 5.99 17.26
C ALA A 32 -8.99 6.34 17.58
N TYR A 33 -9.82 6.51 16.54
CA TYR A 33 -11.26 6.70 16.69
C TYR A 33 -11.96 5.44 17.22
N LEU A 34 -11.58 4.24 16.74
CA LEU A 34 -12.12 2.98 17.26
C LEU A 34 -11.78 2.78 18.73
N GLU A 35 -10.55 3.10 19.14
CA GLU A 35 -10.12 3.02 20.54
C GLU A 35 -10.90 4.01 21.43
N ALA A 36 -11.08 5.25 20.95
CA ALA A 36 -11.91 6.24 21.63
C ALA A 36 -13.40 5.85 21.67
N SER A 37 -13.86 5.06 20.68
CA SER A 37 -15.22 4.55 20.56
C SER A 37 -15.36 3.10 21.04
N SER A 38 -14.43 2.63 21.89
CA SER A 38 -14.41 1.28 22.48
C SER A 38 -15.69 0.90 23.22
N ALA A 39 -16.57 1.87 23.53
CA ALA A 39 -17.91 1.63 24.02
C ALA A 39 -18.87 0.98 22.99
N PHE A 40 -18.72 1.26 21.69
CA PHE A 40 -19.60 0.80 20.60
C PHE A 40 -18.93 -0.23 19.66
N ALA A 41 -17.61 -0.20 19.51
CA ALA A 41 -16.87 -1.05 18.57
C ALA A 41 -16.33 -2.36 19.22
N LYS A 42 -17.18 -3.09 19.95
CA LYS A 42 -16.80 -4.34 20.64
C LYS A 42 -16.75 -5.55 19.71
N THR A 43 -17.61 -5.56 18.69
CA THR A 43 -17.71 -6.67 17.73
C THR A 43 -17.02 -6.29 16.42
N ASP A 44 -16.51 -7.30 15.70
CA ASP A 44 -15.93 -7.12 14.36
C ASP A 44 -16.95 -6.53 13.37
N VAL A 45 -18.23 -6.90 13.53
CA VAL A 45 -19.35 -6.37 12.73
C VAL A 45 -19.55 -4.87 12.96
N ASP A 46 -19.45 -4.40 14.21
CA ASP A 46 -19.58 -2.97 14.53
C ASP A 46 -18.42 -2.17 13.90
N ARG A 47 -17.21 -2.72 13.94
CA ARG A 47 -16.02 -2.12 13.32
C ARG A 47 -16.15 -2.06 11.80
N LEU A 48 -16.68 -3.10 11.18
CA LEU A 48 -16.97 -3.13 9.74
C LEU A 48 -18.05 -2.12 9.36
N ASN A 49 -19.15 -2.04 10.11
CA ASN A 49 -20.21 -1.06 9.85
C ASN A 49 -19.70 0.38 9.97
N LEU A 50 -18.88 0.66 10.99
CA LEU A 50 -18.21 1.95 11.14
C LEU A 50 -17.26 2.23 9.98
N LEU A 51 -16.49 1.24 9.54
CA LEU A 51 -15.61 1.35 8.38
C LEU A 51 -16.43 1.68 7.11
N CYS A 52 -17.46 0.88 6.80
CA CYS A 52 -18.36 1.08 5.67
C CYS A 52 -18.99 2.49 5.64
N SER A 53 -19.40 3.02 6.80
CA SER A 53 -19.97 4.36 6.90
C SER A 53 -18.99 5.49 6.51
N ARG A 54 -17.69 5.22 6.54
CA ARG A 54 -16.61 6.18 6.30
C ARG A 54 -15.93 5.98 4.95
N LEU A 55 -16.27 4.93 4.22
CA LEU A 55 -15.73 4.65 2.90
C LEU A 55 -16.56 5.35 1.81
N ASP A 56 -15.90 5.68 0.70
CA ASP A 56 -16.60 6.07 -0.51
C ASP A 56 -17.18 4.84 -1.25
N TYR A 57 -18.11 5.06 -2.18
CA TYR A 57 -18.86 3.99 -2.85
C TYR A 57 -17.92 2.98 -3.53
N GLY A 58 -16.88 3.46 -4.21
CA GLY A 58 -15.90 2.59 -4.87
C GLY A 58 -15.04 1.74 -3.92
N LEU A 59 -14.86 2.19 -2.67
CA LEU A 59 -14.13 1.43 -1.65
C LEU A 59 -15.06 0.49 -0.88
N PHE A 60 -16.33 0.86 -0.75
CA PHE A 60 -17.36 -0.02 -0.20
C PHE A 60 -17.50 -1.27 -1.06
N ASP A 61 -17.61 -1.12 -2.38
CA ASP A 61 -17.71 -2.25 -3.33
C ASP A 61 -16.56 -3.25 -3.15
N LEU A 62 -15.33 -2.76 -2.94
CA LEU A 62 -14.14 -3.60 -2.70
C LEU A 62 -14.25 -4.48 -1.45
N ILE A 63 -14.97 -4.04 -0.41
CA ILE A 63 -15.08 -4.72 0.88
C ILE A 63 -16.45 -5.40 1.11
N THR A 64 -17.40 -5.28 0.18
CA THR A 64 -18.74 -5.90 0.29
C THR A 64 -18.71 -7.40 0.58
N GLY A 65 -17.68 -8.10 0.13
CA GLY A 65 -17.50 -9.55 0.33
C GLY A 65 -16.64 -9.96 1.53
N THR A 66 -16.22 -9.04 2.41
CA THR A 66 -15.42 -9.38 3.61
C THR A 66 -16.30 -9.47 4.86
N THR A 67 -16.13 -10.54 5.64
CA THR A 67 -16.88 -10.77 6.88
C THR A 67 -16.11 -10.31 8.12
N THR A 68 -14.79 -10.10 7.99
CA THR A 68 -13.93 -9.63 9.07
C THR A 68 -13.30 -8.28 8.75
N TYR A 69 -13.13 -7.46 9.79
CA TYR A 69 -12.45 -6.18 9.74
C TYR A 69 -11.00 -6.35 9.25
N ALA A 70 -10.31 -7.39 9.72
CA ALA A 70 -8.94 -7.68 9.32
C ALA A 70 -8.82 -7.90 7.79
N GLU A 71 -9.72 -8.68 7.19
CA GLU A 71 -9.74 -8.89 5.74
C GLU A 71 -10.06 -7.62 4.96
N ALA A 72 -11.00 -6.80 5.44
CA ALA A 72 -11.34 -5.53 4.82
C ALA A 72 -10.11 -4.60 4.78
N ILE A 73 -9.37 -4.51 5.89
CA ILE A 73 -8.13 -3.71 5.96
C ILE A 73 -7.05 -4.27 5.03
N VAL A 74 -6.90 -5.59 4.90
CA VAL A 74 -5.95 -6.19 3.95
C VAL A 74 -6.30 -5.82 2.51
N LYS A 75 -7.58 -5.89 2.12
CA LYS A 75 -8.03 -5.48 0.77
C LYS A 75 -7.77 -4.00 0.52
N LEU A 76 -8.08 -3.13 1.48
CA LEU A 76 -7.82 -1.70 1.38
C LEU A 76 -6.31 -1.40 1.29
N LYS A 77 -5.48 -2.06 2.12
CA LYS A 77 -4.01 -1.96 2.04
C LYS A 77 -3.48 -2.42 0.69
N SER A 78 -4.02 -3.51 0.15
CA SER A 78 -3.64 -3.99 -1.18
C SER A 78 -4.04 -3.01 -2.27
N ARG A 79 -5.18 -2.33 -2.13
CA ARG A 79 -5.59 -1.28 -3.07
C ARG A 79 -4.63 -0.12 -3.02
N TYR A 80 -4.27 0.41 -1.85
CA TYR A 80 -3.36 1.57 -1.76
C TYR A 80 -1.87 1.22 -1.75
N ALA A 81 -1.52 -0.06 -1.82
CA ALA A 81 -0.14 -0.49 -1.96
C ALA A 81 0.43 0.12 -3.24
N ARG A 82 1.56 0.81 -3.10
CA ARG A 82 2.27 1.39 -4.23
C ARG A 82 2.62 0.27 -5.20
N THR A 83 1.91 0.22 -6.34
CA THR A 83 2.24 -0.68 -7.44
C THR A 83 3.53 -0.17 -8.06
N VAL A 84 4.66 -0.80 -7.70
CA VAL A 84 5.91 -0.50 -8.37
C VAL A 84 5.79 -1.03 -9.79
N ASN A 85 5.87 -0.14 -10.78
CA ASN A 85 5.84 -0.53 -12.19
C ASN A 85 7.05 -1.44 -12.46
N SER A 86 6.79 -2.73 -12.71
CA SER A 86 7.81 -3.76 -12.89
C SER A 86 8.74 -3.48 -14.07
N ILE A 87 8.20 -2.92 -15.15
CA ILE A 87 8.95 -2.56 -16.36
C ILE A 87 9.90 -1.41 -16.03
N TYR A 88 9.41 -0.37 -15.36
CA TYR A 88 10.24 0.76 -14.97
C TYR A 88 11.34 0.36 -13.98
N ALA A 89 11.02 -0.44 -12.96
CA ALA A 89 12.00 -0.93 -11.99
C ALA A 89 13.09 -1.79 -12.67
N ARG A 90 12.71 -2.59 -13.68
CA ARG A 90 13.63 -3.39 -14.47
C ARG A 90 14.54 -2.52 -15.34
N HIS A 91 13.97 -1.53 -16.02
CA HIS A 91 14.72 -0.56 -16.80
C HIS A 91 15.74 0.20 -15.93
N CYS A 92 15.33 0.69 -14.75
CA CYS A 92 16.26 1.36 -13.83
C CYS A 92 17.42 0.46 -13.37
N LEU A 93 17.18 -0.84 -13.19
CA LEU A 93 18.24 -1.79 -12.82
C LEU A 93 19.20 -2.02 -13.99
N ASP A 94 18.67 -2.21 -15.20
CA ASP A 94 19.44 -2.49 -16.42
C ASP A 94 20.29 -1.28 -16.86
N SER A 95 19.72 -0.07 -16.78
CA SER A 95 20.40 1.18 -17.14
C SER A 95 21.42 1.65 -16.08
N ARG A 96 21.52 0.99 -14.92
CA ARG A 96 22.41 1.43 -13.85
C ARG A 96 23.84 0.95 -14.08
N HIS A 97 24.69 1.86 -14.56
CA HIS A 97 26.13 1.64 -14.69
C HIS A 97 26.92 2.48 -13.66
N GLN A 98 28.07 1.96 -13.23
CA GLN A 98 28.99 2.67 -12.34
C GLN A 98 29.50 3.94 -13.02
N GLN A 99 29.41 5.08 -12.34
CA GLN A 99 29.87 6.36 -12.90
C GLN A 99 31.39 6.53 -12.71
N PRO A 100 32.07 7.29 -13.60
CA PRO A 100 33.48 7.63 -13.41
C PRO A 100 33.68 8.39 -12.09
N GLY A 101 34.54 7.88 -11.21
CA GLY A 101 34.79 8.46 -9.88
C GLY A 101 33.82 8.02 -8.77
N GLU A 102 32.84 7.17 -9.07
CA GLU A 102 31.96 6.58 -8.05
C GLU A 102 32.68 5.41 -7.33
N PRO A 103 32.74 5.40 -5.99
CA PRO A 103 33.30 4.28 -5.25
C PRO A 103 32.42 3.03 -5.41
N LEU A 104 33.06 1.87 -5.63
CA LEU A 104 32.39 0.60 -5.88
C LEU A 104 31.35 0.23 -4.79
N SER A 105 31.63 0.58 -3.54
CA SER A 105 30.73 0.30 -2.40
C SER A 105 29.38 1.01 -2.54
N VAL A 106 29.35 2.24 -3.05
CA VAL A 106 28.11 3.00 -3.28
C VAL A 106 27.35 2.40 -4.46
N PHE A 107 28.05 2.10 -5.55
CA PHE A 107 27.44 1.46 -6.72
C PHE A 107 26.76 0.13 -6.36
N VAL A 108 27.46 -0.76 -5.62
CA VAL A 108 26.91 -2.06 -5.19
C VAL A 108 25.73 -1.90 -4.24
N ARG A 109 25.78 -0.93 -3.32
CA ARG A 109 24.67 -0.65 -2.40
C ARG A 109 23.42 -0.24 -3.17
N ASP A 110 23.57 0.67 -4.12
CA ASP A 110 22.45 1.23 -4.88
C ASP A 110 21.89 0.20 -5.87
N LEU A 111 22.76 -0.61 -6.49
CA LEU A 111 22.36 -1.74 -7.34
C LEU A 111 21.54 -2.77 -6.56
N ARG A 112 21.92 -3.08 -5.31
CA ARG A 112 21.15 -3.97 -4.43
C ARG A 112 19.77 -3.39 -4.08
N ALA A 113 19.67 -2.08 -3.85
CA ALA A 113 18.40 -1.42 -3.58
C ALA A 113 17.45 -1.48 -4.80
N LEU A 114 17.98 -1.27 -6.01
CA LEU A 114 17.24 -1.42 -7.26
C LEU A 114 16.81 -2.87 -7.52
N ALA A 115 17.70 -3.84 -7.25
CA ALA A 115 17.40 -5.26 -7.40
C ALA A 115 16.28 -5.71 -6.45
N LEU A 116 16.29 -5.24 -5.20
CA LEU A 116 15.20 -5.50 -4.24
C LEU A 116 13.87 -4.93 -4.73
N THR A 117 13.90 -3.71 -5.29
CA THR A 117 12.72 -3.04 -5.84
C THR A 117 12.17 -3.79 -7.05
N CYS A 118 13.04 -4.30 -7.94
CA CYS A 118 12.64 -5.15 -9.06
C CYS A 118 12.05 -6.49 -8.58
N ASN A 119 12.68 -7.17 -7.62
CA ASN A 119 12.20 -8.47 -7.13
C ASN A 119 10.84 -8.39 -6.43
N ARG A 120 10.57 -7.29 -5.71
CA ARG A 120 9.24 -7.00 -5.15
C ARG A 120 8.13 -6.91 -6.21
N THR A 121 8.46 -6.60 -7.46
CA THR A 121 7.50 -6.60 -8.57
C THR A 121 7.31 -7.96 -9.24
N LEU A 122 8.27 -8.88 -9.05
CA LEU A 122 8.25 -10.22 -9.65
C LEU A 122 7.39 -11.22 -8.88
N SER A 123 7.05 -10.97 -7.61
CA SER A 123 6.22 -11.89 -6.83
C SER A 123 4.77 -12.03 -7.35
N GLY A 124 4.35 -11.18 -8.30
CA GLY A 124 3.08 -11.32 -9.03
C GLY A 124 3.20 -11.95 -10.42
N THR A 125 4.40 -12.09 -11.00
CA THR A 125 4.60 -12.65 -12.34
C THR A 125 5.95 -13.35 -12.43
N LEU A 126 5.96 -14.65 -12.07
CA LEU A 126 7.09 -15.53 -12.34
C LEU A 126 7.28 -15.70 -13.85
N ARG A 127 8.25 -14.98 -14.43
CA ARG A 127 9.05 -15.52 -15.54
C ARG A 127 10.53 -15.45 -15.16
N PRO A 128 11.20 -16.60 -14.98
CA PRO A 128 12.63 -16.67 -14.74
C PRO A 128 13.45 -16.06 -15.89
N TRP A 129 14.46 -15.29 -15.53
CA TRP A 129 15.32 -14.46 -16.38
C TRP A 129 16.30 -15.21 -17.30
N ARG A 130 16.10 -16.51 -17.59
CA ARG A 130 17.09 -17.33 -18.33
C ARG A 130 16.59 -17.90 -19.65
N SER A 131 15.69 -17.21 -20.33
CA SER A 131 15.13 -17.71 -21.60
C SER A 131 14.83 -16.60 -22.61
N MET A 132 15.84 -15.82 -22.99
CA MET A 132 15.84 -15.12 -24.29
C MET A 132 17.21 -15.33 -24.94
N PRO A 133 17.30 -16.11 -26.03
CA PRO A 133 18.51 -16.15 -26.85
C PRO A 133 18.61 -14.84 -27.67
N LEU A 134 19.86 -14.44 -27.92
CA LEU A 134 20.26 -13.34 -28.80
C LEU A 134 19.70 -13.48 -30.22
#